data_AF-K0IN97-F1
#
_entry.id   AF-K0IN97-F1
#
_cell.length_a   1.000
_cell.length_b   1.000
_cell.length_c   1.000
_cell.angle_alpha   90.00
_cell.angle_beta   90.00
_cell.angle_gamma   90.00
#
_symmetry.space_group_name_H-M   'P 1'
#
loop_
_entity.id
_entity.type
_entity.pdbx_description
1 polymer ?
#
loop_
_entity_poly.entity_id
_entity_poly.type
_entity_poly.pdbx_seq_one_letter_code
_entity_poly.pdbx_strand_id
1 'polypeptide(L)'
;MKEPDDFIVIENDILLTKDGMPAAYCYISKVLIDTLRDEFKHEKVACSSHVYRIQLNKEYAEYAPYIVQVMNSRLGQALTRRFISGSVTPTIRSEDIDNVLVPLPKQDKDVILKKAKQQVETLQSHVMEIMKNVQPSNDLTKVIYDLASLSEPSIPNLPVNWSGGGRRDLHGYYKD
;
A
#
# COMPACT_ATOMS: atom_id res chain seq x y z
N MET A 1 -4.69 -22.60 9.00
CA MET A 1 -5.38 -21.81 7.95
C MET A 1 -5.87 -20.56 8.65
N LYS A 2 -5.44 -19.36 8.21
CA LYS A 2 -5.90 -18.10 8.81
C LYS A 2 -7.41 -17.95 8.61
N GLU A 3 -8.11 -17.39 9.57
CA GLU A 3 -9.57 -17.26 9.47
C GLU A 3 -9.94 -16.24 8.38
N PRO A 4 -11.09 -16.38 7.71
CA PRO A 4 -11.48 -15.50 6.60
C PRO A 4 -11.49 -14.01 6.98
N ASP A 5 -11.73 -13.70 8.26
CA ASP A 5 -11.79 -12.34 8.77
C ASP A 5 -10.41 -11.69 8.96
N ASP A 6 -9.31 -12.46 8.93
CA ASP A 6 -7.94 -11.94 9.10
C ASP A 6 -7.53 -10.98 7.96
N PHE A 7 -8.17 -11.11 6.79
CA PHE A 7 -7.85 -10.31 5.61
C PHE A 7 -8.73 -9.07 5.46
N ILE A 8 -9.81 -8.95 6.22
CA ILE A 8 -10.70 -7.78 6.14
C ILE A 8 -9.96 -6.58 6.73
N VAL A 9 -9.91 -5.48 5.99
CA VAL A 9 -9.27 -4.24 6.44
C VAL A 9 -10.30 -3.27 7.00
N ILE A 10 -9.92 -2.57 8.06
CA ILE A 10 -10.72 -1.55 8.75
C ILE A 10 -9.94 -0.23 8.89
N GLU A 11 -10.65 0.84 9.27
CA GLU A 11 -10.01 2.14 9.47
C GLU A 11 -8.89 2.04 10.53
N ASN A 12 -7.78 2.72 10.27
CA ASN A 12 -6.54 2.72 11.06
C ASN A 12 -5.70 1.44 10.99
N ASP A 13 -6.08 0.46 10.17
CA ASP A 13 -5.14 -0.59 9.81
C ASP A 13 -3.96 -0.01 9.01
N ILE A 14 -2.79 -0.63 9.18
CA ILE A 14 -1.62 -0.39 8.35
C ILE A 14 -1.41 -1.63 7.48
N LEU A 15 -1.27 -1.42 6.18
CA LEU A 15 -0.87 -2.47 5.24
C LEU A 15 0.62 -2.38 4.96
N LEU A 16 1.29 -3.52 4.98
CA LEU A 16 2.70 -3.65 4.64
C LEU A 16 2.88 -4.72 3.57
N THR A 17 3.42 -4.35 2.40
CA THR A 17 3.78 -5.34 1.38
C THR A 17 4.87 -6.27 1.92
N LYS A 18 4.60 -7.57 1.89
CA LYS A 18 5.49 -8.61 2.38
C LYS A 18 6.48 -9.06 1.31
N ASP A 19 5.99 -9.35 0.11
CA ASP A 19 6.75 -10.01 -0.96
C ASP A 19 6.89 -9.13 -2.20
N GLY A 20 7.96 -9.31 -2.96
CA GLY A 20 8.18 -8.66 -4.26
C GLY A 20 8.69 -7.22 -4.16
N MET A 21 7.93 -6.34 -3.50
CA MET A 21 8.36 -4.99 -3.11
C MET A 21 8.13 -4.77 -1.61
N PRO A 22 8.88 -5.50 -0.75
CA PRO A 22 8.74 -5.37 0.69
C PRO A 22 9.02 -3.95 1.19
N ALA A 23 8.52 -3.65 2.40
CA ALA A 23 8.68 -2.37 3.09
C ALA A 23 7.86 -1.20 2.54
N ALA A 24 6.87 -1.45 1.67
CA ALA A 24 5.88 -0.43 1.30
C ALA A 24 4.73 -0.39 2.32
N TYR A 25 4.54 0.74 3.00
CA TYR A 25 3.50 0.92 4.01
C TYR A 25 2.33 1.74 3.47
N CYS A 26 1.10 1.37 3.81
CA CYS A 26 -0.10 2.11 3.47
C CYS A 26 -1.02 2.22 4.69
N TYR A 27 -1.61 3.40 4.91
CA TYR A 27 -2.58 3.64 5.97
C TYR A 27 -3.98 3.45 5.42
N ILE A 28 -4.85 2.75 6.13
CA ILE A 28 -6.23 2.58 5.72
C ILE A 28 -7.07 3.69 6.34
N SER A 29 -7.33 4.74 5.56
CA SER A 29 -8.26 5.80 5.93
C SER A 29 -9.70 5.36 5.71
N LYS A 30 -10.61 6.02 6.43
CA LYS A 30 -12.04 5.90 6.17
C LYS A 30 -12.41 6.28 4.74
N VAL A 31 -11.81 7.36 4.21
CA VAL A 31 -12.03 7.83 2.84
C VAL A 31 -11.69 6.74 1.84
N LEU A 32 -10.57 6.04 2.02
CA LEU A 32 -10.16 4.96 1.14
C LEU A 32 -11.14 3.78 1.20
N ILE A 33 -11.50 3.31 2.40
CA ILE A 33 -12.45 2.20 2.56
C ILE A 33 -13.80 2.53 1.94
N ASP A 34 -14.36 3.69 2.27
CA ASP A 34 -15.70 4.08 1.80
C ASP A 34 -15.70 4.21 0.27
N THR A 35 -14.66 4.82 -0.30
CA THR A 35 -14.52 4.91 -1.77
C THR A 35 -14.44 3.52 -2.42
N LEU A 36 -13.67 2.59 -1.86
CA LEU A 36 -13.55 1.23 -2.42
C LEU A 36 -14.86 0.44 -2.29
N ARG A 37 -15.57 0.58 -1.17
CA ARG A 37 -16.89 -0.07 -0.97
C ARG A 37 -17.91 0.44 -1.98
N ASP A 38 -17.96 1.75 -2.19
CA ASP A 38 -18.89 2.39 -3.12
C ASP A 38 -18.59 2.01 -4.57
N GLU A 39 -17.32 2.06 -4.97
CA GLU A 39 -16.87 1.78 -6.34
C GLU A 39 -17.12 0.31 -6.73
N PHE A 40 -16.79 -0.62 -5.83
CA PHE A 40 -16.90 -2.07 -6.11
C PHE A 40 -18.18 -2.71 -5.59
N LYS A 41 -19.08 -1.94 -4.96
CA LYS A 41 -20.36 -2.41 -4.40
C LYS A 41 -20.20 -3.60 -3.44
N HIS A 42 -19.16 -3.56 -2.60
CA HIS A 42 -18.87 -4.59 -1.62
C HIS A 42 -18.92 -4.01 -0.20
N GLU A 43 -19.51 -4.77 0.73
CA GLU A 43 -19.60 -4.36 2.14
C GLU A 43 -18.24 -4.40 2.85
N LYS A 44 -17.37 -5.33 2.44
CA LYS A 44 -16.07 -5.59 3.05
C LYS A 44 -14.97 -5.41 2.02
N VAL A 45 -13.87 -4.83 2.47
CA VAL A 45 -12.62 -4.72 1.70
C VAL A 45 -11.61 -5.66 2.33
N ALA A 46 -10.90 -6.43 1.53
CA ALA A 46 -9.88 -7.36 2.01
C ALA A 46 -8.52 -7.07 1.36
N CYS A 47 -7.44 -7.44 2.05
CA CYS A 47 -6.08 -7.37 1.51
C CYS A 47 -5.60 -8.75 1.01
N SER A 48 -4.60 -8.72 0.13
CA SER A 48 -3.95 -9.93 -0.39
C SER A 48 -3.13 -10.67 0.68
N SER A 49 -2.88 -11.97 0.47
CA SER A 49 -1.98 -12.79 1.29
C SER A 49 -0.50 -12.35 1.25
N HIS A 50 -0.11 -11.54 0.26
CA HIS A 50 1.23 -10.95 0.15
C HIS A 50 1.35 -9.59 0.85
N VAL A 51 0.35 -9.22 1.64
CA VAL A 51 0.32 -8.00 2.44
C VAL A 51 0.05 -8.39 3.89
N TYR A 52 0.87 -7.88 4.80
CA TYR A 52 0.55 -7.92 6.21
C TYR A 52 -0.43 -6.81 6.54
N ARG A 53 -1.48 -7.18 7.26
CA ARG A 53 -2.35 -6.27 7.99
C ARG A 53 -1.79 -6.10 9.40
N ILE A 54 -1.44 -4.87 9.75
CA ILE A 54 -0.92 -4.49 11.06
C ILE A 54 -2.00 -3.67 11.75
N GLN A 55 -2.55 -4.22 12.82
CA GLN A 55 -3.52 -3.54 13.66
C GLN A 55 -2.82 -3.05 14.93
N LEU A 56 -2.88 -1.74 15.16
CA LEU A 56 -2.30 -1.15 16.37
C LEU A 56 -3.22 -1.39 17.56
N ASN A 57 -2.62 -1.50 18.75
CA ASN A 57 -3.38 -1.45 20.00
C ASN A 57 -4.20 -0.15 20.06
N LYS A 58 -5.34 -0.19 20.78
CA LYS A 58 -6.27 0.93 20.86
C LYS A 58 -5.62 2.25 21.28
N GLU A 59 -4.62 2.20 22.16
CA GLU A 59 -3.86 3.36 22.64
C GLU A 59 -2.97 4.00 21.56
N TYR A 60 -2.61 3.25 20.51
CA TYR A 60 -1.74 3.68 19.42
C TYR A 60 -2.47 3.85 18.09
N ALA A 61 -3.77 3.55 18.02
CA ALA A 61 -4.54 3.58 16.77
C ALA A 61 -4.45 4.94 16.05
N GLU A 62 -4.44 6.05 16.79
CA GLU A 62 -4.31 7.41 16.23
C GLU A 62 -2.95 7.70 15.58
N TYR A 63 -1.92 6.91 15.92
CA TYR A 63 -0.58 7.04 15.35
C TYR A 63 -0.46 6.39 13.97
N ALA A 64 -1.42 5.56 13.56
CA ALA A 64 -1.36 4.83 12.28
C ALA A 64 -0.95 5.69 11.07
N PRO A 65 -1.58 6.85 10.77
CA PRO A 65 -1.17 7.66 9.63
C PRO A 65 0.25 8.22 9.78
N TYR A 66 0.65 8.58 11.00
CA TYR A 66 2.01 9.06 11.28
C TYR A 66 3.05 7.96 11.10
N ILE A 67 2.80 6.77 11.64
CA ILE A 67 3.69 5.60 11.51
C ILE A 67 3.93 5.31 10.03
N VAL A 68 2.88 5.27 9.21
CA VAL A 68 3.02 5.02 7.77
C VAL A 68 3.91 6.06 7.09
N GLN A 69 3.76 7.34 7.41
CA GLN A 69 4.63 8.38 6.85
C GLN A 69 6.09 8.22 7.28
N VAL A 70 6.34 7.94 8.57
CA VAL A 70 7.69 7.71 9.09
C VAL A 70 8.31 6.48 8.45
N MET A 71 7.55 5.38 8.33
CA MET A 71 8.03 4.13 7.76
C MET A 71 8.31 4.24 6.25
N ASN A 72 7.59 5.09 5.53
CA ASN A 72 7.87 5.43 4.14
C ASN A 72 8.96 6.50 3.96
N SER A 73 9.42 7.16 5.04
CA SER A 73 10.55 8.09 4.98
C SER A 73 11.87 7.35 4.74
N ARG A 74 12.93 8.08 4.36
CA ARG A 74 14.27 7.50 4.18
C ARG A 74 14.75 6.74 5.42
N LEU A 75 14.50 7.29 6.61
CA LEU A 75 14.88 6.65 7.87
C LEU A 75 14.09 5.36 8.11
N GLY A 76 12.77 5.41 7.98
CA GLY A 76 11.91 4.23 8.18
C GLY A 76 12.18 3.11 7.18
N GLN A 77 12.47 3.46 5.93
CA GLN A 77 12.92 2.52 4.91
C GLN A 77 14.28 1.91 5.28
N ALA A 78 15.24 2.73 5.73
CA ALA A 78 16.55 2.22 6.16
C ALA A 78 16.45 1.27 7.37
N LEU A 79 15.48 1.49 8.27
CA LEU A 79 15.21 0.59 9.40
C LEU A 79 14.56 -0.72 8.93
N THR A 80 13.49 -0.63 8.14
CA THR A 80 12.73 -1.82 7.69
C THR A 80 13.53 -2.69 6.73
N ARG A 81 14.25 -2.08 5.78
CA ARG A 81 14.93 -2.83 4.71
C ARG A 81 16.06 -3.73 5.21
N ARG A 82 16.59 -3.50 6.42
CA ARG A 82 17.57 -4.38 7.08
C ARG A 82 17.03 -5.79 7.34
N PHE A 83 15.71 -5.92 7.42
CA PHE A 83 15.02 -7.17 7.64
C PHE A 83 14.57 -7.86 6.35
N ILE A 84 14.80 -7.25 5.18
CA ILE A 84 14.47 -7.90 3.91
C ILE A 84 15.45 -9.05 3.69
N SER A 85 14.88 -10.24 3.49
CA SER A 85 15.61 -11.46 3.17
C SER A 85 15.07 -12.08 1.89
N GLY A 86 15.57 -13.25 1.50
CA GLY A 86 15.11 -13.99 0.32
C GLY A 86 15.99 -13.75 -0.91
N SER A 87 16.53 -14.83 -1.47
CA SER A 87 17.46 -14.76 -2.60
C SER A 87 16.77 -14.55 -3.95
N VAL A 88 15.57 -15.11 -4.12
CA VAL A 88 14.82 -15.08 -5.40
C VAL A 88 13.70 -14.05 -5.36
N THR A 89 12.95 -14.03 -4.25
CA THR A 89 11.90 -13.05 -4.01
C THR A 89 12.20 -12.35 -2.69
N PRO A 90 12.43 -11.03 -2.70
CA PRO A 90 12.66 -10.29 -1.46
C PRO A 90 11.39 -10.35 -0.60
N THR A 91 11.56 -10.66 0.68
CA THR A 91 10.48 -10.89 1.64
C THR A 91 10.84 -10.37 3.02
N ILE A 92 9.84 -9.95 3.79
CA ILE A 92 9.96 -9.62 5.22
C ILE A 92 9.13 -10.63 6.01
N ARG A 93 9.68 -11.20 7.09
CA ARG A 93 8.93 -12.12 7.95
C ARG A 93 8.13 -11.33 8.99
N SER A 94 7.05 -11.93 9.49
CA SER A 94 6.24 -11.30 10.53
C SER A 94 7.07 -10.98 11.79
N GLU A 95 7.91 -11.92 12.21
CA GLU A 95 8.80 -11.77 13.38
C GLU A 95 9.76 -10.59 13.25
N ASP A 96 10.17 -10.24 12.03
CA ASP A 96 11.06 -9.11 11.80
C ASP A 96 10.35 -7.77 12.00
N ILE A 97 9.06 -7.70 11.65
CA ILE A 97 8.24 -6.49 11.77
C ILE A 97 8.08 -6.09 13.24
N ASP A 98 7.93 -7.08 14.12
CA ASP A 98 7.81 -6.87 15.56
C ASP A 98 9.08 -6.21 16.17
N ASN A 99 10.21 -6.32 15.48
CA ASN A 99 11.50 -5.74 15.89
C ASN A 99 11.77 -4.36 15.27
N VAL A 100 10.89 -3.85 14.39
CA VAL A 100 11.08 -2.55 13.75
C VAL A 100 10.78 -1.43 14.74
N LEU A 101 11.79 -0.60 15.03
CA LEU A 101 11.65 0.54 15.92
C LEU A 101 10.95 1.71 15.21
N VAL A 102 9.90 2.23 15.84
CA VAL A 102 9.15 3.38 15.34
C VAL A 102 9.31 4.55 16.31
N PRO A 103 9.88 5.70 15.89
CA PRO A 103 9.96 6.88 16.74
C PRO A 103 8.56 7.46 16.94
N LEU A 104 8.18 7.78 18.17
CA LEU A 104 6.90 8.43 18.48
C LEU A 104 7.10 9.88 18.91
N PRO A 105 6.25 10.82 18.47
CA PRO A 105 6.35 12.22 18.88
C PRO A 105 5.95 12.37 20.35
N LYS A 106 6.80 13.04 21.13
CA LYS A 106 6.52 13.40 22.54
C LYS A 106 5.97 14.81 22.68
N GLN A 107 6.43 15.74 21.86
CA GLN A 107 6.00 17.14 21.84
C GLN A 107 5.14 17.39 20.59
N ASP A 108 4.18 18.31 20.69
CA ASP A 108 3.25 18.68 19.62
C ASP A 108 2.53 17.47 18.98
N LYS A 109 2.31 16.41 19.78
CA LYS A 109 1.72 15.14 19.34
C LYS A 109 0.46 15.39 18.50
N ASP A 110 -0.52 16.10 19.05
CA ASP A 110 -1.82 16.28 18.42
C ASP A 110 -1.72 17.03 17.08
N VAL A 111 -0.82 18.02 17.00
CA VAL A 111 -0.56 18.80 15.78
C VAL A 111 0.08 17.91 14.71
N ILE A 112 1.08 17.11 15.09
CA ILE A 112 1.79 16.20 14.19
C ILE A 112 0.85 15.10 13.68
N LEU A 113 0.10 14.45 14.56
CA LEU A 113 -0.82 13.38 14.19
C LEU A 113 -1.94 13.89 13.28
N LYS A 114 -2.51 15.05 13.60
CA LYS A 114 -3.53 15.69 12.76
C LYS A 114 -2.98 16.00 11.37
N LYS A 115 -1.80 16.60 11.30
CA LYS A 115 -1.14 16.92 10.01
C LYS A 115 -0.84 15.65 9.22
N ALA A 116 -0.37 14.59 9.89
CA ALA A 116 -0.07 13.33 9.24
C ALA A 116 -1.32 12.69 8.62
N LYS A 117 -2.42 12.65 9.38
CA LYS A 117 -3.72 12.15 8.90
C LYS A 117 -4.20 12.95 7.68
N GLN A 118 -4.21 14.27 7.77
CA GLN A 118 -4.64 15.16 6.69
C GLN A 118 -3.84 14.95 5.40
N GLN A 119 -2.52 14.82 5.50
CA GLN A 119 -1.67 14.63 4.34
C GLN A 119 -1.93 13.29 3.64
N VAL A 120 -2.08 12.20 4.40
CA VAL A 120 -2.35 10.88 3.81
C VAL A 120 -3.74 10.85 3.18
N GLU A 121 -4.75 11.36 3.85
CA GLU A 121 -6.12 11.41 3.31
C GLU A 121 -6.17 12.25 2.03
N THR A 122 -5.51 13.41 2.01
CA THR A 122 -5.41 14.24 0.80
C THR A 122 -4.75 13.49 -0.35
N LEU A 123 -3.65 12.79 -0.08
CA LEU A 123 -2.94 12.00 -1.09
C LEU A 123 -3.82 10.86 -1.62
N GLN A 124 -4.52 10.15 -0.73
CA GLN A 124 -5.41 9.07 -1.11
C GLN A 124 -6.59 9.56 -1.95
N SER A 125 -7.25 10.65 -1.55
CA SER A 125 -8.31 11.26 -2.36
C SER A 125 -7.82 11.63 -3.75
N HIS A 126 -6.65 12.26 -3.86
CA HIS A 126 -6.06 12.62 -5.14
C HIS A 126 -5.76 11.39 -5.99
N VAL A 127 -5.13 10.35 -5.42
CA VAL A 127 -4.86 9.10 -6.15
C VAL A 127 -6.15 8.46 -6.65
N MET A 128 -7.20 8.41 -5.82
CA MET A 128 -8.50 7.86 -6.23
C MET A 128 -9.16 8.70 -7.33
N GLU A 129 -9.04 10.03 -7.28
CA GLU A 129 -9.52 10.92 -8.34
C GLU A 129 -8.77 10.71 -9.66
N ILE A 130 -7.44 10.59 -9.61
CA ILE A 130 -6.64 10.25 -10.80
C ILE A 130 -7.09 8.90 -11.35
N MET A 131 -7.17 7.87 -10.50
CA MET A 131 -7.51 6.51 -10.92
C MET A 131 -8.85 6.41 -11.64
N LYS A 132 -9.86 7.21 -11.26
CA LYS A 132 -11.15 7.28 -11.97
C LYS A 132 -11.01 7.75 -13.42
N ASN A 133 -9.98 8.53 -13.71
CA ASN A 133 -9.73 9.13 -15.01
C ASN A 133 -8.64 8.41 -15.81
N VAL A 134 -7.96 7.40 -15.23
CA VAL A 134 -6.98 6.59 -15.96
C VAL A 134 -7.72 5.53 -16.78
N GLN A 135 -7.98 5.84 -18.04
CA GLN A 135 -8.30 4.82 -19.04
C GLN A 135 -7.02 4.27 -19.67
N PRO A 136 -6.92 2.95 -19.94
CA PRO A 136 -5.83 2.42 -20.76
C PRO A 136 -5.79 3.18 -22.10
N SER A 137 -4.58 3.47 -22.61
CA SER A 137 -4.51 4.16 -23.91
C SER A 137 -5.18 3.32 -24.99
N ASN A 138 -5.83 3.97 -25.96
CA ASN A 138 -6.49 3.28 -27.08
C ASN A 138 -5.52 2.35 -27.82
N ASP A 139 -4.24 2.73 -27.91
CA ASP A 139 -3.19 1.91 -28.53
C ASP A 139 -2.90 0.64 -27.73
N LEU A 140 -2.78 0.74 -26.40
CA LEU A 140 -2.53 -0.42 -25.53
C LEU A 140 -3.73 -1.36 -25.50
N THR A 141 -4.92 -0.76 -25.50
CA THR A 141 -6.21 -1.44 -25.61
C THR A 141 -6.30 -2.27 -26.89
N LYS A 142 -5.96 -1.65 -28.03
CA LYS A 142 -5.92 -2.32 -29.34
C LYS A 142 -4.90 -3.45 -29.39
N VAL A 143 -3.69 -3.23 -28.89
CA VAL A 143 -2.64 -4.27 -28.84
C VAL A 143 -3.08 -5.48 -28.01
N ILE A 144 -3.74 -5.25 -26.86
CA ILE A 144 -4.26 -6.35 -26.03
C ILE A 144 -5.35 -7.13 -26.78
N TYR A 145 -6.27 -6.46 -27.47
CA TYR A 145 -7.33 -7.14 -28.23
C TYR A 145 -6.80 -7.92 -29.43
N ASP A 146 -5.86 -7.33 -30.18
CA ASP A 146 -5.21 -7.99 -31.31
C ASP A 146 -4.45 -9.25 -30.84
N LEU A 147 -3.75 -9.19 -29.70
CA LEU A 147 -3.05 -10.34 -29.12
C LEU A 147 -4.01 -11.40 -28.55
N ALA A 148 -5.14 -10.98 -27.98
CA ALA A 148 -6.13 -11.89 -27.38
C ALA A 148 -7.14 -12.45 -28.40
N SER A 149 -7.11 -12.00 -29.66
CA SER A 149 -8.10 -12.33 -30.69
C SER A 149 -9.56 -12.09 -30.24
N LEU A 150 -9.77 -11.08 -29.38
CA LEU A 150 -11.08 -10.75 -28.83
C LEU A 150 -11.77 -9.73 -29.75
N SER A 151 -13.04 -9.97 -30.04
CA SER A 151 -13.84 -9.14 -30.95
C SER A 151 -14.46 -7.91 -30.29
N GLU A 152 -14.49 -7.83 -28.96
CA GLU A 152 -15.11 -6.72 -28.24
C GLU A 152 -14.30 -6.23 -27.04
N PRO A 153 -14.39 -4.91 -26.75
CA PRO A 153 -13.56 -4.31 -25.76
C PRO A 153 -14.11 -4.47 -24.33
N SER A 154 -13.68 -5.52 -23.62
CA SER A 154 -13.75 -5.54 -22.15
C SER A 154 -12.40 -5.92 -21.56
N ILE A 155 -11.58 -4.93 -21.22
CA ILE A 155 -10.41 -5.16 -20.37
C ILE A 155 -10.92 -5.24 -18.93
N PRO A 156 -10.80 -6.37 -18.22
CA PRO A 156 -10.96 -6.35 -16.78
C PRO A 156 -9.87 -5.42 -16.20
N ASN A 157 -10.25 -4.47 -15.35
CA ASN A 157 -9.31 -3.55 -14.71
C ASN A 157 -8.11 -4.31 -14.15
N LEU A 158 -6.98 -4.26 -14.87
CA LEU A 158 -5.75 -4.90 -14.40
C LEU A 158 -5.27 -4.11 -13.17
N PRO A 159 -4.98 -4.77 -12.05
CA PRO A 159 -4.32 -4.10 -10.94
C PRO A 159 -2.98 -3.56 -11.43
N VAL A 160 -2.71 -2.30 -11.07
CA VAL A 160 -1.55 -1.51 -11.51
C VAL A 160 -0.30 -1.98 -10.76
N ASN A 161 0.15 -3.21 -10.98
CA ASN A 161 1.37 -3.73 -10.34
C ASN A 161 2.28 -4.51 -11.29
N TRP A 162 2.06 -4.45 -12.60
CA TRP A 162 2.98 -5.00 -13.58
C TRP A 162 4.07 -3.98 -13.95
N SER A 163 5.09 -3.85 -13.10
CA SER A 163 6.37 -3.26 -13.51
C SER A 163 7.35 -4.38 -13.83
N GLY A 164 7.60 -4.57 -15.13
CA GLY A 164 8.58 -5.51 -15.68
C GLY A 164 9.99 -5.23 -15.15
N GLY A 165 10.76 -6.30 -14.95
CA GLY A 165 12.13 -6.24 -14.48
C GLY A 165 13.02 -5.47 -15.46
N GLY A 166 13.40 -4.25 -15.09
CA GLY A 166 14.38 -3.47 -15.81
C GLY A 166 14.56 -2.10 -15.17
N ARG A 167 15.56 -1.98 -14.29
CA ARG A 167 15.91 -0.81 -13.44
C ARG A 167 15.08 -0.68 -12.16
N ARG A 168 15.29 -1.62 -11.23
CA ARG A 168 14.75 -1.58 -9.87
C ARG A 168 15.59 -0.67 -8.97
N ASP A 169 15.34 0.64 -9.04
CA ASP A 169 15.27 1.47 -7.85
C ASP A 169 14.51 2.77 -8.17
N LEU A 170 13.23 2.83 -7.80
CA LEU A 170 12.42 4.06 -7.88
C LEU A 170 12.96 5.18 -6.98
N HIS A 171 13.86 4.88 -6.05
CA HIS A 171 14.39 5.83 -5.07
C HIS A 171 15.82 6.32 -5.38
N GLY A 172 16.43 5.85 -6.47
CA GLY A 172 17.68 6.39 -7.00
C GLY A 172 18.92 6.29 -6.09
N TYR A 173 18.99 5.29 -5.20
CA TYR A 173 20.15 5.08 -4.32
C TYR A 173 21.36 4.49 -5.04
N TYR A 174 21.17 3.91 -6.23
CA TYR A 174 22.25 3.54 -7.14
C TYR A 174 22.33 4.57 -8.26
N LYS A 175 22.91 5.73 -7.95
CA LYS A 175 23.56 6.57 -8.96
C LYS A 175 25.05 6.54 -8.63
N ASP A 176 25.81 5.92 -9.53
CA ASP A 176 27.24 6.22 -9.70
C ASP A 176 27.41 7.66 -10.18
#